data_AF-A0A533RL63-F1
#
_entry.id   AF-A0A533RL63-F1
#
_cell.length_a   1.000
_cell.length_b   1.000
_cell.length_c   1.000
_cell.angle_alpha   90.00
_cell.angle_beta   90.00
_cell.angle_gamma   90.00
#
_symmetry.space_group_name_H-M   'P 1'
#
loop_
_entity.id
_entity.type
_entity.pdbx_description
1 polymer ?
#
loop_
_entity_poly.entity_id
_entity_poly.type
_entity_poly.pdbx_seq_one_letter_code
_entity_poly.pdbx_strand_id
1 'polypeptide(L)'
;MGENETVDYHPMWAELGLDLEKHDCLLEAVGELYGSAYLGQRNRPAGMAHALGFTLEELASAALTARDGVAVSSMCTVFAESEVTGLVHRGEDRGRIARGLHEAIAKRTLASLGRVGARGPLVFAGGVANNLAMVDLVRVGFEGEVIVPESAQTVGALGAALCVAEDRR
;
A
#
# COMPACT_ATOMS: atom_id res chain seq x y z
N MET A 1 9.23 20.00 -15.43
CA MET A 1 8.85 20.80 -14.24
C MET A 1 7.38 21.14 -14.42
N GLY A 2 6.48 20.29 -13.93
CA GLY A 2 5.05 20.64 -13.89
C GLY A 2 4.81 21.45 -12.63
N GLU A 3 4.22 22.62 -12.77
CA GLU A 3 3.79 23.44 -11.63
C GLU A 3 2.80 22.62 -10.81
N ASN A 4 3.10 22.46 -9.52
CA ASN A 4 2.24 21.75 -8.58
C ASN A 4 1.07 22.68 -8.26
N GLU A 5 0.04 22.67 -9.10
CA GLU A 5 -1.18 23.44 -8.92
C GLU A 5 -1.80 23.01 -7.58
N THR A 6 -1.75 23.91 -6.59
CA THR A 6 -2.33 23.68 -5.28
C THR A 6 -3.85 23.70 -5.44
N VAL A 7 -4.43 22.51 -5.56
CA VAL A 7 -5.89 22.33 -5.59
C VAL A 7 -6.45 22.73 -4.24
N ASP A 8 -7.36 23.71 -4.23
CA ASP A 8 -8.11 24.10 -3.04
C ASP A 8 -9.30 23.14 -2.85
N TYR A 9 -9.27 22.40 -1.74
CA TYR A 9 -10.31 21.44 -1.36
C TYR A 9 -11.29 22.00 -0.32
N HIS A 10 -11.11 23.23 0.17
CA HIS A 10 -12.03 23.88 1.11
C HIS A 10 -13.49 23.89 0.65
N PRO A 11 -13.81 24.14 -0.65
CA PRO A 11 -15.19 24.07 -1.13
C PRO A 11 -15.82 22.68 -0.94
N MET A 12 -15.08 21.62 -1.25
CA MET A 12 -15.54 20.23 -1.06
C MET A 12 -15.75 19.91 0.42
N TRP A 13 -14.84 20.34 1.30
CA TRP A 13 -14.97 20.11 2.74
C TRP A 13 -16.15 20.88 3.35
N ALA A 14 -16.42 22.09 2.85
CA ALA A 14 -17.59 22.87 3.22
C ALA A 14 -18.90 22.19 2.81
N GLU A 15 -18.96 21.61 1.59
CA GLU A 15 -20.12 20.83 1.11
C GLU A 15 -20.36 19.57 1.95
N LEU A 16 -19.29 18.93 2.42
CA LEU A 16 -19.36 17.83 3.39
C LEU A 16 -19.71 18.31 4.82
N GLY A 17 -19.85 19.63 5.01
CA GLY A 17 -20.18 20.31 6.27
C GLY A 17 -19.13 20.12 7.35
N LEU A 18 -17.85 19.95 6.99
CA LEU A 18 -16.78 20.01 7.97
C LEU A 18 -16.69 21.42 8.57
N ASP A 19 -16.35 21.47 9.86
CA ASP A 19 -15.95 22.71 10.51
C ASP A 19 -14.55 23.06 10.01
N LEU A 20 -14.46 23.98 9.04
CA LEU A 20 -13.22 24.31 8.34
C LEU A 20 -12.15 24.83 9.30
N GLU A 21 -12.53 25.60 10.32
CA GLU A 21 -11.59 26.16 11.28
C GLU A 21 -10.95 25.05 12.15
N LYS A 22 -11.75 24.10 12.63
CA LYS A 22 -11.22 22.93 13.35
C LYS A 22 -10.47 21.97 12.44
N HIS A 23 -10.92 21.81 11.21
CA HIS A 23 -10.26 20.98 10.21
C HIS A 23 -8.87 21.52 9.87
N ASP A 24 -8.74 22.82 9.63
CA ASP A 24 -7.46 23.46 9.33
C ASP A 24 -6.51 23.37 10.54
N CYS A 25 -7.01 23.59 11.75
CA CYS A 25 -6.24 23.39 12.99
C CYS A 25 -5.75 21.94 13.14
N LEU A 26 -6.60 20.95 12.81
CA LEU A 26 -6.21 19.55 12.79
C LEU A 26 -5.16 19.28 11.71
N LEU A 27 -5.31 19.83 10.51
CA LEU A 27 -4.34 19.66 9.43
C LEU A 27 -3.01 20.34 9.72
N GLU A 28 -2.97 21.46 10.44
CA GLU A 28 -1.73 22.06 10.91
C GLU A 28 -1.03 21.13 11.91
N ALA A 29 -1.74 20.65 12.94
CA ALA A 29 -1.16 19.79 13.97
C ALA A 29 -0.79 18.40 13.43
N VAL A 30 -1.70 17.75 12.71
CA VAL A 30 -1.49 16.42 12.11
C VAL A 30 -0.56 16.52 10.92
N GLY A 31 -0.64 17.55 10.10
CA GLY A 31 0.26 17.75 8.96
C GLY A 31 1.71 17.94 9.41
N GLU A 32 1.94 18.68 10.49
CA GLU A 32 3.29 18.84 11.06
C GLU A 32 3.78 17.55 11.76
N LEU A 33 2.90 16.85 12.48
CA LEU A 33 3.24 15.60 13.17
C LEU A 33 3.43 14.43 12.19
N TYR A 34 2.58 14.30 11.18
CA TYR A 34 2.72 13.37 10.07
C TYR A 34 3.91 13.76 9.19
N GLY A 35 4.11 15.05 8.95
CA GLY A 35 5.26 15.61 8.24
C GLY A 35 6.59 15.28 8.90
N SER A 36 6.72 15.52 10.20
CA SER A 36 7.95 15.33 10.96
C SER A 36 8.18 13.88 11.40
N ALA A 37 7.13 13.18 11.85
CA ALA A 37 7.23 11.82 12.36
C ALA A 37 7.04 10.75 11.29
N TYR A 38 6.36 11.02 10.17
CA TYR A 38 6.04 10.03 9.14
C TYR A 38 6.71 10.33 7.78
N LEU A 39 6.63 11.57 7.29
CA LEU A 39 7.26 12.01 6.02
C LEU A 39 8.73 12.42 6.20
N GLY A 40 9.13 12.82 7.41
CA GLY A 40 10.52 13.13 7.78
C GLY A 40 11.41 11.90 7.90
N GLN A 41 10.80 10.71 7.98
CA GLN A 41 11.48 9.43 7.92
C GLN A 41 11.82 9.08 6.47
N ARG A 42 12.98 9.52 6.01
CA ARG A 42 13.50 9.18 4.67
C ARG A 42 13.67 7.64 4.56
N ASN A 43 13.21 7.07 3.45
CA ASN A 43 13.44 5.68 2.99
C ASN A 43 12.71 4.50 3.70
N ARG A 44 11.58 4.66 4.39
CA ARG A 44 10.95 3.53 5.13
C ARG A 44 10.29 2.42 4.28
N PRO A 45 9.57 2.70 3.17
CA PRO A 45 9.19 1.67 2.19
C PRO A 45 10.34 1.32 1.24
N ALA A 46 11.36 2.18 1.17
CA ALA A 46 12.46 2.06 0.24
C ALA A 46 13.61 1.19 0.75
N GLY A 47 13.71 0.84 2.04
CA GLY A 47 14.77 -0.05 2.53
C GLY A 47 14.83 -1.37 1.75
N MET A 48 13.68 -2.01 1.55
CA MET A 48 13.57 -3.25 0.80
C MET A 48 13.87 -3.09 -0.71
N ALA A 49 13.28 -2.06 -1.34
CA ALA A 49 13.50 -1.78 -2.75
C ALA A 49 14.98 -1.42 -2.99
N HIS A 50 15.56 -0.58 -2.12
CA HIS A 50 16.95 -0.17 -2.13
C HIS A 50 17.92 -1.34 -1.88
N ALA A 51 17.61 -2.25 -0.96
CA ALA A 51 18.39 -3.48 -0.75
C ALA A 51 18.48 -4.33 -2.03
N LEU A 52 17.45 -4.27 -2.87
CA LEU A 52 17.41 -4.91 -4.19
C LEU A 52 17.89 -3.98 -5.33
N GLY A 53 18.24 -2.73 -5.03
CA GLY A 53 18.63 -1.72 -6.02
C GLY A 53 17.50 -1.31 -6.97
N PHE A 54 16.25 -1.35 -6.50
CA PHE A 54 15.05 -0.93 -7.22
C PHE A 54 14.43 0.33 -6.61
N THR A 55 13.68 1.09 -7.42
CA THR A 55 12.60 1.94 -6.90
C THR A 55 11.40 1.09 -6.43
N LEU A 56 10.43 1.72 -5.77
CA LEU A 56 9.22 1.02 -5.36
C LEU A 56 8.42 0.51 -6.57
N GLU A 57 8.35 1.30 -7.64
CA GLU A 57 7.70 0.92 -8.90
C GLU A 57 8.44 -0.23 -9.59
N GLU A 58 9.77 -0.16 -9.64
CA GLU A 58 10.62 -1.21 -10.23
C GLU A 58 10.50 -2.52 -9.48
N LEU A 59 10.37 -2.48 -8.14
CA LEU A 59 10.20 -3.68 -7.32
C LEU A 59 8.94 -4.47 -7.69
N ALA A 60 7.81 -3.77 -7.93
CA ALA A 60 6.57 -4.40 -8.37
C ALA A 60 6.70 -4.97 -9.80
N SER A 61 7.32 -4.20 -10.71
CA SER A 61 7.55 -4.64 -12.10
C SER A 61 8.47 -5.87 -12.18
N ALA A 62 9.54 -5.89 -11.38
CA ALA A 62 10.46 -7.02 -11.28
C ALA A 62 9.76 -8.29 -10.77
N ALA A 63 8.84 -8.16 -9.81
CA ALA A 63 8.05 -9.27 -9.32
C ALA A 63 7.06 -9.81 -10.35
N LEU A 64 6.43 -8.95 -11.16
CA LEU A 64 5.50 -9.36 -12.22
C LEU A 64 6.20 -10.13 -13.35
N THR A 65 7.43 -9.76 -13.68
CA THR A 65 8.18 -10.34 -14.81
C THR A 65 8.92 -11.63 -14.44
N ALA A 66 9.22 -11.84 -13.16
CA ALA A 66 9.85 -13.07 -12.69
C ALA A 66 8.88 -14.28 -12.77
N ARG A 67 9.39 -15.41 -13.26
CA ARG A 67 8.61 -16.65 -13.40
C ARG A 67 8.24 -17.29 -12.07
N ASP A 68 9.14 -17.23 -11.11
CA ASP A 68 9.02 -17.88 -9.80
C ASP A 68 9.74 -17.05 -8.73
N GLY A 69 9.25 -17.13 -7.48
CA GLY A 69 9.84 -16.45 -6.33
C GLY A 69 10.87 -17.30 -5.59
N VAL A 70 11.90 -16.65 -5.03
CA VAL A 70 12.72 -17.28 -3.98
C VAL A 70 11.92 -17.30 -2.68
N ALA A 71 12.00 -18.39 -1.91
CA ALA A 71 11.32 -18.45 -0.62
C ALA A 71 11.88 -17.38 0.34
N VAL A 72 11.01 -16.45 0.77
CA VAL A 72 11.28 -15.47 1.81
C VAL A 72 10.47 -15.86 3.05
N SER A 73 11.15 -16.08 4.17
CA SER A 73 10.56 -16.62 5.39
C SER A 73 10.18 -15.55 6.41
N SER A 74 10.87 -14.42 6.40
CA SER A 74 10.67 -13.33 7.36
C SER A 74 9.48 -12.45 6.97
N MET A 75 8.57 -12.26 7.92
CA MET A 75 7.38 -11.42 7.73
C MET A 75 7.51 -10.03 8.35
N CYS A 76 8.44 -9.87 9.29
CA CYS A 76 8.79 -8.57 9.84
C CYS A 76 9.66 -7.83 8.83
N THR A 77 9.29 -6.61 8.44
CA THR A 77 10.00 -5.82 7.43
C THR A 77 11.50 -5.71 7.71
N VAL A 78 11.90 -5.54 8.98
CA VAL A 78 13.31 -5.41 9.39
C VAL A 78 14.08 -6.72 9.17
N PHE A 79 13.48 -7.86 9.52
CA PHE A 79 14.11 -9.16 9.31
C PHE A 79 14.09 -9.60 7.84
N ALA A 80 13.01 -9.26 7.13
CA ALA A 80 12.90 -9.50 5.69
C ALA A 80 13.99 -8.74 4.92
N GLU A 81 14.28 -7.50 5.29
CA GLU A 81 15.37 -6.72 4.66
C GLU A 81 16.74 -7.39 4.86
N SER A 82 16.99 -7.92 6.06
CA SER A 82 18.23 -8.67 6.36
C SER A 82 18.32 -9.97 5.56
N GLU A 83 17.22 -10.72 5.45
CA GLU A 83 17.14 -11.95 4.65
C GLU A 83 17.36 -11.67 3.16
N VAL A 84 16.72 -10.62 2.63
CA VAL A 84 16.89 -10.16 1.25
C VAL A 84 18.32 -9.75 0.97
N THR A 85 18.93 -8.98 1.87
CA THR A 85 20.34 -8.61 1.74
C THR A 85 21.21 -9.86 1.66
N GLY A 86 20.95 -10.88 2.49
CA GLY A 86 21.63 -12.16 2.42
C GLY A 86 21.42 -12.91 1.09
N LEU A 87 20.21 -12.89 0.53
CA LEU A 87 19.89 -13.49 -0.78
C LEU A 87 20.66 -12.79 -1.91
N VAL A 88 20.70 -11.45 -1.90
CA VAL A 88 21.47 -10.65 -2.86
C VAL A 88 22.96 -10.99 -2.78
N HIS A 89 23.53 -11.11 -1.57
CA HIS A 89 24.94 -11.48 -1.40
C HIS A 89 25.26 -12.91 -1.87
N ARG A 90 24.28 -13.81 -1.87
CA ARG A 90 24.40 -15.15 -2.45
C ARG A 90 24.28 -15.17 -3.98
N GLY A 91 24.02 -14.03 -4.61
CA GLY A 91 23.88 -13.91 -6.05
C GLY A 91 22.52 -14.38 -6.59
N GLU A 92 21.50 -14.47 -5.72
CA GLU A 92 20.15 -14.78 -6.17
C GLU A 92 19.60 -13.69 -7.10
N ASP A 93 18.78 -14.10 -8.07
CA ASP A 93 18.18 -13.17 -9.01
C ASP A 93 17.25 -12.19 -8.28
N ARG A 94 17.48 -10.89 -8.47
CA ARG A 94 16.75 -9.82 -7.79
C ARG A 94 15.26 -9.82 -8.13
N GLY A 95 14.89 -10.19 -9.35
CA GLY A 95 13.50 -10.33 -9.76
C GLY A 95 12.81 -11.49 -9.04
N ARG A 96 13.48 -12.64 -8.92
CA ARG A 96 12.99 -13.79 -8.14
C ARG A 96 12.90 -13.46 -6.65
N ILE A 97 13.83 -12.69 -6.08
CA ILE A 97 13.70 -12.22 -4.68
C ILE A 97 12.49 -11.29 -4.56
N ALA A 98 12.32 -10.33 -5.47
CA ALA A 98 11.16 -9.43 -5.48
C ALA A 98 9.84 -10.21 -5.55
N ARG A 99 9.74 -11.21 -6.46
CA ARG A 99 8.57 -12.09 -6.58
C ARG A 99 8.31 -12.87 -5.29
N GLY A 100 9.34 -13.46 -4.70
CA GLY A 100 9.25 -14.18 -3.43
C GLY A 100 8.70 -13.34 -2.29
N LEU A 101 9.07 -12.06 -2.25
CA LEU A 101 8.58 -11.10 -1.27
C LEU A 101 7.09 -10.83 -1.42
N HIS A 102 6.64 -10.60 -2.66
CA HIS A 102 5.22 -10.38 -2.95
C HIS A 102 4.40 -11.65 -2.68
N GLU A 103 4.91 -12.83 -3.04
CA GLU A 103 4.27 -14.12 -2.76
C GLU A 103 4.12 -14.38 -1.26
N ALA A 104 5.14 -14.07 -0.46
CA ALA A 104 5.08 -14.19 1.00
C ALA A 104 3.97 -13.30 1.60
N ILE A 105 3.88 -12.04 1.13
CA ILE A 105 2.84 -11.09 1.57
C ILE A 105 1.46 -11.59 1.12
N ALA A 106 1.28 -11.93 -0.15
CA ALA A 106 0.01 -12.38 -0.71
C ALA A 106 -0.48 -13.65 0.00
N LYS A 107 0.37 -14.65 0.20
CA LYS A 107 0.05 -15.89 0.91
C LYS A 107 -0.50 -15.61 2.31
N ARG A 108 0.09 -14.67 3.06
CA ARG A 108 -0.38 -14.31 4.40
C ARG A 108 -1.72 -13.57 4.35
N THR A 109 -1.89 -12.67 3.39
CA THR A 109 -3.16 -11.95 3.20
C THR A 109 -4.28 -12.93 2.90
N LEU A 110 -4.07 -13.84 1.94
CA LEU A 110 -5.03 -14.88 1.56
C LEU A 110 -5.33 -15.85 2.72
N ALA A 111 -4.31 -16.27 3.48
CA ALA A 111 -4.52 -17.09 4.66
C ALA A 111 -5.38 -16.37 5.72
N SER A 112 -5.21 -15.05 5.87
CA SER A 112 -6.03 -14.25 6.79
C SER A 112 -7.49 -14.15 6.31
N LEU A 113 -7.69 -13.97 5.00
CA LEU A 113 -9.02 -13.98 4.38
C LEU A 113 -9.71 -15.34 4.54
N GLY A 114 -8.98 -16.45 4.35
CA GLY A 114 -9.51 -17.80 4.54
C GLY A 114 -9.95 -18.07 5.98
N ARG A 115 -9.21 -17.58 6.98
CA ARG A 115 -9.58 -17.73 8.41
C ARG A 115 -10.91 -17.07 8.78
N VAL A 116 -11.25 -15.96 8.12
CA VAL A 116 -12.53 -15.27 8.34
C VAL A 116 -13.63 -15.78 7.41
N GLY A 117 -13.34 -16.81 6.59
CA GLY A 117 -14.28 -17.36 5.63
C GLY A 117 -14.72 -16.34 4.57
N ALA A 118 -13.83 -15.42 4.19
CA ALA A 118 -14.13 -14.40 3.19
C ALA A 118 -14.57 -15.04 1.86
N ARG A 119 -15.61 -14.47 1.25
CA ARG A 119 -16.15 -14.87 -0.05
C ARG A 119 -16.29 -13.65 -0.94
N GLY A 120 -16.24 -13.85 -2.25
CA GLY A 120 -16.36 -12.75 -3.20
C GLY A 120 -17.75 -12.07 -3.20
N PRO A 121 -17.83 -10.83 -3.72
CA PRO A 121 -16.71 -10.04 -4.25
C PRO A 121 -15.81 -9.44 -3.14
N LEU A 122 -14.50 -9.43 -3.37
CA LEU A 122 -13.49 -8.81 -2.51
C LEU A 122 -13.09 -7.45 -3.08
N VAL A 123 -13.26 -6.39 -2.29
CA VAL A 123 -12.70 -5.08 -2.62
C VAL A 123 -11.27 -5.00 -2.09
N PHE A 124 -10.31 -4.81 -2.98
CA PHE A 124 -8.90 -4.62 -2.63
C PHE A 124 -8.53 -3.15 -2.78
N ALA A 125 -8.31 -2.48 -1.63
CA ALA A 125 -8.11 -1.03 -1.53
C ALA A 125 -6.92 -0.67 -0.63
N GLY A 126 -6.61 0.63 -0.55
CA GLY A 126 -5.42 1.18 0.11
C GLY A 126 -4.21 1.27 -0.82
N GLY A 127 -3.09 1.80 -0.32
CA GLY A 127 -1.90 2.06 -1.15
C GLY A 127 -1.29 0.81 -1.80
N VAL A 128 -1.44 -0.37 -1.17
CA VAL A 128 -0.94 -1.64 -1.73
C VAL A 128 -1.71 -2.06 -2.98
N ALA A 129 -2.95 -1.59 -3.17
CA ALA A 129 -3.72 -1.86 -4.38
C ALA A 129 -3.13 -1.18 -5.63
N ASN A 130 -2.23 -0.21 -5.47
CA ASN A 130 -1.45 0.37 -6.56
C ASN A 130 -0.26 -0.52 -6.98
N ASN A 131 0.07 -1.56 -6.20
CA ASN A 131 1.10 -2.53 -6.55
C ASN A 131 0.47 -3.65 -7.40
N LEU A 132 0.71 -3.59 -8.71
CA LEU A 132 0.14 -4.53 -9.68
C LEU A 132 0.56 -5.99 -9.43
N ALA A 133 1.75 -6.26 -8.89
CA ALA A 133 2.16 -7.61 -8.52
C ALA A 133 1.30 -8.17 -7.38
N MET A 134 0.97 -7.34 -6.38
CA MET A 134 0.05 -7.73 -5.31
C MET A 134 -1.37 -7.95 -5.83
N VAL A 135 -1.86 -7.09 -6.73
CA VAL A 135 -3.19 -7.26 -7.34
C VAL A 135 -3.27 -8.59 -8.09
N ASP A 136 -2.26 -8.92 -8.89
CA ASP A 136 -2.17 -10.19 -9.62
C ASP A 136 -2.19 -11.40 -8.68
N LEU A 137 -1.31 -11.41 -7.67
CA LEU A 137 -1.21 -12.53 -6.72
C LEU A 137 -2.48 -12.72 -5.89
N VAL A 138 -3.14 -11.63 -5.48
CA VAL A 138 -4.42 -11.71 -4.76
C VAL A 138 -5.53 -12.23 -5.66
N ARG A 139 -5.59 -11.79 -6.93
CA ARG A 139 -6.55 -12.30 -7.93
C ARG A 139 -6.37 -13.79 -8.19
N VAL A 140 -5.12 -14.24 -8.32
CA VAL A 140 -4.80 -15.65 -8.54
C VAL A 140 -5.16 -16.51 -7.32
N GLY A 141 -4.92 -16.00 -6.11
CA GLY A 141 -5.05 -16.80 -4.89
C GLY A 141 -6.39 -16.67 -4.15
N PHE A 142 -7.26 -15.73 -4.50
CA PHE A 142 -8.57 -15.57 -3.88
C PHE A 142 -9.67 -16.27 -4.69
N GLU A 143 -10.44 -17.12 -4.03
CA GLU A 143 -11.58 -17.81 -4.64
C GLU A 143 -12.79 -16.87 -4.72
N GLY A 144 -12.79 -15.95 -5.69
CA GLY A 144 -13.87 -15.01 -5.96
C GLY A 144 -13.44 -13.83 -6.81
N GLU A 145 -14.40 -12.96 -7.14
CA GLU A 145 -14.11 -11.71 -7.85
C GLU A 145 -13.29 -10.77 -6.95
N VAL A 146 -12.23 -10.17 -7.51
CA VAL A 146 -11.42 -9.14 -6.84
C VAL A 146 -11.57 -7.81 -7.58
N ILE A 147 -12.20 -6.86 -6.91
CA ILE A 147 -12.50 -5.52 -7.41
C ILE A 147 -11.44 -4.56 -6.87
N VAL A 148 -10.79 -3.82 -7.77
CA VAL A 148 -9.81 -2.77 -7.43
C VAL A 148 -10.40 -1.43 -7.87
N PRO A 149 -10.77 -0.54 -6.93
CA PRO A 149 -11.28 0.79 -7.28
C PRO A 149 -10.22 1.65 -7.98
N GLU A 150 -10.64 2.56 -8.87
CA GLU A 150 -9.73 3.48 -9.57
C GLU A 150 -8.93 4.35 -8.58
N SER A 151 -9.60 4.86 -7.54
CA SER A 151 -8.95 5.62 -6.46
C SER A 151 -8.76 4.76 -5.20
N ALA A 152 -8.16 3.57 -5.35
CA ALA A 152 -8.01 2.61 -4.25
C ALA A 152 -7.38 3.18 -2.98
N GLN A 153 -6.40 4.09 -3.10
CA GLN A 153 -5.71 4.70 -1.96
C GLN A 153 -6.61 5.62 -1.12
N THR A 154 -7.65 6.21 -1.70
CA THR A 154 -8.52 7.20 -1.02
C THR A 154 -9.81 6.60 -0.46
N VAL A 155 -10.09 5.32 -0.74
CA VAL A 155 -11.30 4.62 -0.28
C VAL A 155 -11.53 4.76 1.23
N GLY A 156 -10.47 4.68 2.04
CA GLY A 156 -10.59 4.85 3.49
C GLY A 156 -11.04 6.26 3.91
N ALA A 157 -10.52 7.29 3.24
CA ALA A 157 -10.91 8.68 3.49
C ALA A 157 -12.37 8.93 3.05
N LEU A 158 -12.77 8.38 1.90
CA LEU A 158 -14.15 8.43 1.44
C LEU A 158 -15.11 7.77 2.45
N GLY A 159 -14.76 6.59 2.96
CA GLY A 159 -15.57 5.91 3.97
C GLY A 159 -15.75 6.75 5.24
N ALA A 160 -14.68 7.40 5.72
CA ALA A 160 -14.75 8.29 6.88
C ALA A 160 -15.68 9.49 6.64
N ALA A 161 -15.61 10.11 5.46
CA ALA A 161 -16.48 11.23 5.10
C ALA A 161 -17.96 10.81 5.03
N LEU A 162 -18.25 9.63 4.47
CA LEU A 162 -19.62 9.11 4.38
C LEU A 162 -20.23 8.81 5.75
N CYS A 163 -19.46 8.24 6.69
CA CYS A 163 -19.95 8.00 8.04
C CYS A 163 -20.43 9.29 8.72
N VAL A 164 -19.70 10.38 8.60
CA VAL A 164 -20.10 11.68 9.15
C VAL A 164 -21.34 12.25 8.46
N ALA A 165 -21.49 12.01 7.15
CA ALA A 165 -22.66 12.46 6.39
C ALA A 165 -23.93 11.67 6.74
N GLU A 166 -23.80 10.38 7.05
CA GLU A 166 -24.91 9.50 7.45
C GLU A 166 -25.40 9.82 8.87
N ASP A 167 -24.50 10.08 9.82
CA ASP A 167 -24.84 10.46 11.22
C ASP A 167 -25.61 11.80 11.33
N ARG A 168 -25.70 12.56 10.23
CA ARG A 168 -26.45 13.83 10.14
C ARG A 168 -27.88 13.69 9.64
N ARG A 169 -28.32 12.47 9.28
CA ARG A 169 -29.71 12.17 8.87
C ARG A 169 -30.55 11.69 10.04
#